data_AF-A0A7S0WA51-F1
#
_entry.id   AF-A0A7S0WA51-F1
#
_cell.length_a   1.000
_cell.length_b   1.000
_cell.length_c   1.000
_cell.angle_alpha   90.00
_cell.angle_beta   90.00
_cell.angle_gamma   90.00
#
_symmetry.space_group_name_H-M   'P 1'
#
loop_
_entity.id
_entity.type
_entity.pdbx_description
1 polymer ?
#
loop_
_entity_poly.entity_id
_entity_poly.type
_entity_poly.pdbx_seq_one_letter_code
_entity_poly.pdbx_strand_id
1 'polypeptide(L)'
;ANARNTRLRTSTMFASTHAAMNVGKLNAFAANDLTAKFRKMTTAAQPTTGRAASKALVIENLHGMSGRKCMLTGKKANNGRTVSFSHIRNKTLQQVNLQYKYIYWPEQKRYVRLRISTNALKTLNKLGLEEMAKRAGLDLMSLSYKDADPERKQWLKENGAEPAGKDKRAPKGPKPLYIPKWKEAKLAKMSADAASAEKARFAAANNMVVA
;
A
#
# COMPACT_ATOMS: atom_id res chain seq x y z
N ALA A 1 32.36 18.72 57.90
CA ALA A 1 32.04 17.27 57.93
C ALA A 1 32.25 16.72 56.52
N ASN A 2 33.39 16.07 56.24
CA ASN A 2 33.58 14.60 56.20
C ASN A 2 32.58 13.91 55.26
N ALA A 3 32.96 13.15 54.21
CA ALA A 3 34.04 12.18 54.11
C ALA A 3 34.46 11.92 52.63
N ARG A 4 35.77 11.89 52.32
CA ARG A 4 36.66 10.72 52.01
C ARG A 4 36.31 10.04 50.66
N ASN A 5 37.07 10.13 49.56
CA ASN A 5 38.50 9.98 49.28
C ASN A 5 39.16 8.70 49.82
N THR A 6 39.37 7.71 48.93
CA THR A 6 40.38 6.64 49.06
C THR A 6 40.86 6.20 47.67
N ARG A 7 41.99 6.78 47.22
CA ARG A 7 43.02 6.03 46.47
C ARG A 7 43.97 5.40 47.49
N LEU A 8 44.56 4.25 47.17
CA LEU A 8 45.95 3.79 47.40
C LEU A 8 46.00 2.32 46.90
N ARG A 9 46.67 2.01 45.77
CA ARG A 9 48.11 1.69 45.58
C ARG A 9 48.56 0.40 46.27
N THR A 10 49.07 -0.54 45.47
CA THR A 10 50.44 -1.17 45.46
C THR A 10 50.35 -2.50 44.69
N SER A 11 50.92 -2.66 43.49
CA SER A 11 52.35 -2.78 43.12
C SER A 11 53.03 -4.05 43.64
N THR A 12 53.34 -4.98 42.73
CA THR A 12 54.62 -5.70 42.56
C THR A 12 54.55 -6.33 41.14
N MET A 13 55.25 -5.87 40.11
CA MET A 13 56.70 -5.85 39.84
C MET A 13 57.33 -7.25 39.94
N PHE A 14 57.69 -7.83 38.79
CA PHE A 14 59.05 -8.11 38.30
C PHE A 14 58.89 -9.06 37.09
N ALA A 15 59.20 -8.64 35.85
CA ALA A 15 60.55 -8.57 35.24
C ALA A 15 61.22 -9.96 35.22
N SER A 16 61.99 -10.38 34.23
CA SER A 16 62.52 -9.86 32.98
C SER A 16 63.25 -11.08 32.38
N THR A 17 63.46 -11.12 31.06
CA THR A 17 64.74 -11.44 30.37
C THR A 17 64.43 -11.78 28.92
N HIS A 18 64.78 -10.89 27.98
CA HIS A 18 66.01 -10.91 27.17
C HIS A 18 66.13 -12.18 26.31
N ALA A 19 66.53 -12.17 25.05
CA ALA A 19 66.73 -11.18 24.01
C ALA A 19 66.98 -12.00 22.72
N ALA A 20 66.78 -11.35 21.57
CA ALA A 20 67.38 -11.59 20.25
C ALA A 20 68.00 -12.96 19.92
N MET A 21 67.66 -13.54 18.76
CA MET A 21 68.51 -13.46 17.56
C MET A 21 67.76 -13.90 16.29
N ASN A 22 68.09 -13.15 15.24
CA ASN A 22 67.64 -13.21 13.86
C ASN A 22 68.46 -14.27 13.10
N VAL A 23 67.82 -15.27 12.47
CA VAL A 23 68.31 -15.89 11.22
C VAL A 23 67.13 -16.42 10.40
N GLY A 24 66.78 -15.67 9.35
CA GLY A 24 66.48 -16.15 7.99
C GLY A 24 65.51 -17.32 7.78
N LYS A 25 64.39 -17.03 7.12
CA LYS A 25 64.29 -17.26 5.67
C LYS A 25 63.06 -16.58 5.08
N LEU A 26 63.34 -15.78 4.06
CA LEU A 26 62.38 -15.13 3.18
C LEU A 26 61.57 -16.17 2.39
N ASN A 27 60.29 -15.88 2.23
CA ASN A 27 59.45 -16.06 1.05
C ASN A 27 59.93 -17.09 0.01
N ALA A 28 59.25 -18.25 -0.06
CA ALA A 28 59.35 -19.16 -1.19
C ALA A 28 58.08 -20.00 -1.41
N PHE A 29 56.89 -19.39 -1.31
CA PHE A 29 55.65 -19.97 -1.85
C PHE A 29 55.09 -19.15 -3.01
N ALA A 30 55.97 -18.45 -3.72
CA ALA A 30 55.74 -17.85 -5.03
C ALA A 30 56.54 -18.63 -6.08
N ALA A 31 56.04 -19.82 -6.44
CA ALA A 31 56.37 -20.57 -7.65
C ALA A 31 55.17 -21.52 -7.88
N ASN A 32 54.07 -21.08 -8.49
CA ASN A 32 53.90 -21.05 -9.95
C ASN A 32 54.58 -22.22 -10.65
N ASP A 33 53.91 -23.38 -10.64
CA ASP A 33 53.92 -24.32 -11.77
C ASP A 33 52.64 -25.18 -11.76
N LEU A 34 51.49 -24.51 -11.73
CA LEU A 34 50.23 -25.13 -12.12
C LEU A 34 50.09 -24.97 -13.64
N THR A 35 50.25 -26.09 -14.35
CA THR A 35 50.10 -26.20 -15.80
C THR A 35 48.88 -25.41 -16.30
N ALA A 36 49.03 -24.74 -17.45
CA ALA A 36 48.06 -23.80 -18.02
C ALA A 36 46.62 -24.35 -18.19
N LYS A 37 46.43 -25.67 -18.08
CA LYS A 37 45.14 -26.35 -18.13
C LYS A 37 44.31 -26.24 -16.85
N PHE A 38 44.91 -25.96 -15.69
CA PHE A 38 44.18 -25.85 -14.41
C PHE A 38 43.82 -24.41 -14.00
N ARG A 39 44.41 -23.40 -14.66
CA ARG A 39 44.18 -21.98 -14.35
C ARG A 39 42.81 -21.45 -14.83
N LYS A 40 42.17 -22.16 -15.76
CA LYS A 40 40.83 -21.81 -16.29
C LYS A 40 39.67 -22.17 -15.34
N MET A 41 39.91 -22.87 -14.22
CA MET A 41 38.86 -23.24 -13.27
C MET A 41 38.77 -22.37 -12.01
N THR A 42 39.75 -21.50 -11.72
CA THR A 42 39.81 -20.81 -10.41
C THR A 42 39.79 -19.28 -10.47
N THR A 43 39.50 -18.68 -11.63
CA THR A 43 39.36 -17.21 -11.75
C THR A 43 38.08 -16.82 -12.50
N ALA A 44 36.95 -17.13 -11.88
CA ALA A 44 35.68 -16.43 -12.13
C ALA A 44 34.74 -16.58 -10.92
N ALA A 45 35.20 -16.19 -9.74
CA ALA A 45 34.33 -15.91 -8.60
C ALA A 45 34.79 -14.59 -8.00
N GLN A 46 34.41 -13.50 -8.67
CA GLN A 46 34.37 -12.21 -7.97
C GLN A 46 33.41 -12.38 -6.78
N PRO A 47 33.74 -11.91 -5.56
CA PRO A 47 32.69 -11.55 -4.61
C PRO A 47 32.05 -10.30 -5.21
N THR A 48 31.15 -10.50 -6.17
CA THR A 48 30.19 -9.45 -6.48
C THR A 48 29.52 -9.17 -5.14
N THR A 49 29.75 -7.98 -4.60
CA THR A 49 28.75 -7.23 -3.83
C THR A 49 27.58 -6.93 -4.78
N GLY A 50 27.04 -8.01 -5.35
CA GLY A 50 25.92 -8.08 -6.23
C GLY A 50 24.82 -8.57 -5.34
N ARG A 51 24.03 -7.61 -4.87
CA ARG A 51 22.57 -7.73 -4.83
C ARG A 51 22.15 -9.18 -4.62
N ALA A 52 22.12 -9.60 -3.34
CA ALA A 52 21.49 -10.85 -2.90
C ALA A 52 20.30 -11.05 -3.81
N ALA A 53 20.38 -12.08 -4.67
CA ALA A 53 19.56 -12.22 -5.86
C ALA A 53 18.20 -11.65 -5.52
N SER A 54 17.93 -10.44 -6.03
CA SER A 54 16.58 -9.91 -5.95
C SER A 54 15.86 -10.92 -6.79
N LYS A 55 15.33 -11.96 -6.11
CA LYS A 55 14.43 -12.97 -6.65
C LYS A 55 13.65 -12.14 -7.60
N ALA A 56 13.87 -12.36 -8.90
CA ALA A 56 13.18 -11.62 -9.92
C ALA A 56 11.74 -11.73 -9.44
N LEU A 57 11.23 -10.62 -8.89
CA LEU A 57 9.91 -10.58 -8.31
C LEU A 57 9.13 -10.64 -9.58
N VAL A 58 8.85 -11.86 -9.99
CA VAL A 58 8.15 -12.09 -11.23
C VAL A 58 6.89 -11.27 -11.03
N ILE A 59 6.79 -10.24 -11.84
CA ILE A 59 5.66 -9.31 -11.89
C ILE A 59 4.36 -10.09 -12.19
N GLU A 60 4.43 -11.41 -12.39
CA GLU A 60 3.33 -12.38 -12.41
C GLU A 60 2.56 -12.51 -11.10
N ASN A 61 3.10 -12.06 -9.96
CA ASN A 61 2.43 -12.11 -8.67
C ASN A 61 1.91 -10.74 -8.22
N LEU A 62 1.07 -10.09 -9.03
CA LEU A 62 0.05 -9.19 -8.48
C LEU A 62 -0.93 -10.04 -7.65
N HIS A 63 -0.55 -10.40 -6.43
CA HIS A 63 -1.37 -11.21 -5.53
C HIS A 63 -2.73 -10.52 -5.34
N GLY A 64 -3.75 -11.06 -6.02
CA GLY A 64 -5.15 -10.69 -5.88
C GLY A 64 -5.67 -9.55 -6.76
N MET A 65 -4.87 -9.00 -7.69
CA MET A 65 -5.38 -7.98 -8.64
C MET A 65 -6.13 -8.60 -9.83
N SER A 66 -5.84 -9.86 -10.20
CA SER A 66 -6.58 -10.62 -11.21
C SER A 66 -7.28 -11.86 -10.62
N GLY A 67 -8.50 -12.13 -11.07
CA GLY A 67 -9.33 -13.26 -10.62
C GLY A 67 -9.96 -13.09 -9.22
N ARG A 68 -10.59 -14.14 -8.66
CA ARG A 68 -11.13 -14.20 -7.28
C ARG A 68 -10.13 -14.87 -6.33
N LYS A 69 -9.14 -14.10 -5.88
CA LYS A 69 -8.05 -14.52 -4.98
C LYS A 69 -7.85 -13.52 -3.84
N CYS A 70 -7.44 -14.02 -2.67
CA CYS A 70 -7.04 -13.16 -1.55
C CYS A 70 -5.68 -12.51 -1.83
N MET A 71 -5.53 -11.21 -1.57
CA MET A 71 -4.26 -10.51 -1.77
C MET A 71 -3.17 -11.01 -0.81
N LEU A 72 -3.46 -11.07 0.49
CA LEU A 72 -2.44 -11.43 1.50
C LEU A 72 -2.05 -12.92 1.53
N THR A 73 -2.99 -13.83 1.27
CA THR A 73 -2.76 -15.29 1.45
C THR A 73 -2.80 -16.08 0.15
N GLY A 74 -3.12 -15.45 -0.98
CA GLY A 74 -3.24 -16.15 -2.27
C GLY A 74 -4.40 -17.17 -2.36
N LYS A 75 -5.22 -17.33 -1.33
CA LYS A 75 -6.34 -18.29 -1.32
C LYS A 75 -7.25 -18.08 -2.52
N LYS A 76 -7.49 -19.16 -3.27
CA LYS A 76 -8.32 -19.25 -4.48
C LYS A 76 -9.46 -20.23 -4.28
N ALA A 77 -10.43 -20.21 -5.19
CA ALA A 77 -11.54 -21.16 -5.19
C ALA A 77 -11.03 -22.61 -5.26
N ASN A 78 -11.74 -23.50 -4.56
CA ASN A 78 -11.48 -24.93 -4.60
C ASN A 78 -12.42 -25.62 -5.60
N ASN A 79 -11.95 -26.67 -6.26
CA ASN A 79 -12.79 -27.51 -7.10
C ASN A 79 -13.58 -28.46 -6.19
N GLY A 80 -14.90 -28.33 -6.18
CA GLY A 80 -15.81 -29.16 -5.38
C GLY A 80 -16.81 -29.93 -6.24
N ARG A 81 -17.65 -30.72 -5.57
CA ARG A 81 -18.83 -31.35 -6.18
C ARG A 81 -20.05 -31.10 -5.31
N THR A 82 -21.20 -30.90 -5.93
CA THR A 82 -22.50 -31.02 -5.28
C THR A 82 -22.99 -32.46 -5.52
N VAL A 83 -23.29 -33.18 -4.44
CA VAL A 83 -23.72 -34.59 -4.49
C VAL A 83 -25.21 -34.64 -4.20
N SER A 84 -26.00 -35.25 -5.08
CA SER A 84 -27.44 -35.48 -4.85
C SER A 84 -27.68 -36.63 -3.88
N PHE A 85 -28.93 -36.79 -3.42
CA PHE A 85 -29.35 -37.96 -2.65
C PHE A 85 -29.10 -39.29 -3.39
N SER A 86 -29.30 -39.29 -4.71
CA SER A 86 -28.97 -40.41 -5.62
C SER A 86 -27.48 -40.53 -5.97
N HIS A 87 -26.60 -39.82 -5.26
CA HIS A 87 -25.15 -39.86 -5.42
C HIS A 87 -24.61 -39.37 -6.78
N ILE A 88 -25.40 -38.60 -7.52
CA ILE A 88 -24.98 -37.94 -8.77
C ILE A 88 -24.08 -36.77 -8.40
N ARG A 89 -22.89 -36.71 -9.01
CA ARG A 89 -21.84 -35.74 -8.67
C ARG A 89 -21.72 -34.67 -9.74
N ASN A 90 -22.18 -33.46 -9.43
CA ASN A 90 -22.07 -32.31 -10.32
C ASN A 90 -20.84 -31.46 -9.95
N LYS A 91 -20.00 -31.12 -10.93
CA LYS A 91 -18.81 -30.29 -10.70
C LYS A 91 -19.23 -28.86 -10.33
N THR A 92 -18.62 -28.29 -9.29
CA THR A 92 -18.85 -26.91 -8.86
C THR A 92 -17.58 -26.28 -8.30
N LEU A 93 -17.52 -24.94 -8.23
CA LEU A 93 -16.39 -24.21 -7.65
C LEU A 93 -16.78 -23.61 -6.31
N GLN A 94 -16.12 -24.07 -5.24
CA GLN A 94 -16.27 -23.51 -3.90
C GLN A 94 -15.47 -22.21 -3.79
N GLN A 95 -16.18 -21.08 -3.80
CA GLN A 95 -15.56 -19.76 -3.77
C GLN A 95 -15.03 -19.42 -2.37
N VAL A 96 -13.96 -18.62 -2.33
CA VAL A 96 -13.46 -18.06 -1.08
C VAL A 96 -14.34 -16.89 -0.65
N ASN A 97 -14.64 -16.80 0.65
CA ASN A 97 -15.31 -15.62 1.22
C ASN A 97 -14.34 -14.41 1.23
N LEU A 98 -14.34 -13.67 0.12
CA LEU A 98 -13.50 -12.50 -0.12
C LEU A 98 -14.31 -11.22 0.08
N GLN A 99 -13.72 -10.26 0.79
CA GLN A 99 -14.36 -8.98 1.13
C GLN A 99 -13.38 -7.83 0.83
N TYR A 100 -13.91 -6.72 0.32
CA TYR A 100 -13.15 -5.47 0.22
C TYR A 100 -13.21 -4.73 1.55
N LYS A 101 -12.05 -4.49 2.16
CA LYS A 101 -11.93 -3.79 3.44
C LYS A 101 -10.76 -2.82 3.40
N TYR A 102 -10.90 -1.73 4.16
CA TYR A 102 -9.83 -0.81 4.46
C TYR A 102 -9.15 -1.26 5.74
N ILE A 103 -7.84 -1.51 5.68
CA ILE A 103 -7.04 -1.93 6.82
C ILE A 103 -6.11 -0.77 7.20
N TYR A 104 -6.05 -0.46 8.48
CA TYR A 104 -5.19 0.60 8.99
C TYR A 104 -3.72 0.16 8.96
N TRP A 105 -2.84 1.03 8.47
CA TRP A 105 -1.39 0.85 8.47
C TRP A 105 -0.77 1.88 9.41
N PRO A 106 -0.22 1.46 10.56
CA PRO A 106 0.31 2.37 11.57
C PRO A 106 1.51 3.20 11.09
N GLU A 107 2.53 2.58 10.47
CA GLU A 107 3.78 3.27 10.09
C GLU A 107 3.56 4.49 9.21
N GLN A 108 2.56 4.40 8.34
CA GLN A 108 2.31 5.40 7.31
C GLN A 108 1.03 6.19 7.58
N LYS A 109 0.38 5.98 8.73
CA LYS A 109 -0.86 6.66 9.17
C LYS A 109 -1.93 6.73 8.06
N ARG A 110 -2.18 5.61 7.37
CA ARG A 110 -3.16 5.55 6.28
C ARG A 110 -3.92 4.24 6.27
N TYR A 111 -5.07 4.23 5.62
CA TYR A 111 -5.85 3.01 5.38
C TYR A 111 -5.59 2.46 3.98
N VAL A 112 -5.27 1.18 3.86
CA VAL A 112 -5.03 0.51 2.58
C VAL A 112 -6.26 -0.30 2.18
N ARG A 113 -6.73 -0.15 0.93
CA ARG A 113 -7.86 -0.93 0.40
C ARG A 113 -7.39 -2.28 -0.10
N LEU A 114 -7.89 -3.35 0.51
CA LEU A 114 -7.49 -4.72 0.18
C LEU A 114 -8.71 -5.62 -0.04
N ARG A 115 -8.56 -6.60 -0.94
CA ARG A 115 -9.50 -7.72 -1.09
C ARG A 115 -8.97 -8.93 -0.31
N ILE A 116 -9.56 -9.17 0.85
CA ILE A 116 -9.04 -10.09 1.86
C ILE A 116 -10.05 -11.20 2.15
N SER A 117 -9.57 -12.40 2.45
CA SER A 117 -10.41 -13.48 2.97
C SER A 117 -10.67 -13.33 4.47
N THR A 118 -11.79 -13.85 4.98
CA THR A 118 -12.09 -13.77 6.42
C THR A 118 -11.03 -14.43 7.30
N ASN A 119 -10.39 -15.50 6.82
CA ASN A 119 -9.27 -16.14 7.51
C ASN A 119 -8.03 -15.24 7.56
N ALA A 120 -7.76 -14.50 6.48
CA ALA A 120 -6.65 -13.56 6.45
C ALA A 120 -6.87 -12.35 7.39
N LEU A 121 -8.13 -11.95 7.64
CA LEU A 121 -8.42 -10.95 8.68
C LEU A 121 -8.07 -11.48 10.09
N LYS A 122 -8.36 -12.75 10.38
CA LYS A 122 -7.96 -13.36 11.66
C LYS A 122 -6.44 -13.41 11.83
N THR A 123 -5.69 -13.69 10.77
CA THR A 123 -4.21 -13.70 10.83
C THR A 123 -3.63 -12.30 10.91
N LEU A 124 -4.26 -11.32 10.25
CA LEU A 124 -3.87 -9.92 10.31
C LEU A 124 -3.86 -9.42 11.76
N ASN A 125 -4.89 -9.76 12.55
CA ASN A 125 -4.96 -9.38 13.96
C ASN A 125 -3.88 -10.02 14.83
N LYS A 126 -3.25 -11.12 14.37
CA LYS A 126 -2.22 -11.86 15.12
C LYS A 126 -0.80 -11.45 14.76
N LEU A 127 -0.54 -11.26 13.46
CA LEU A 127 0.81 -11.02 12.92
C LEU A 127 1.03 -9.56 12.52
N GLY A 128 -0.04 -8.83 12.22
CA GLY A 128 0.04 -7.48 11.66
C GLY A 128 0.05 -7.47 10.12
N LEU A 129 -0.13 -6.26 9.57
CA LEU A 129 -0.26 -6.04 8.13
C LEU A 129 1.08 -6.19 7.40
N GLU A 130 2.16 -5.64 7.94
CA GLU A 130 3.45 -5.58 7.27
C GLU A 130 4.08 -6.95 7.08
N GLU A 131 4.07 -7.77 8.14
CA GLU A 131 4.65 -9.11 8.07
C GLU A 131 3.92 -9.97 7.03
N MET A 132 2.59 -9.88 7.02
CA MET A 132 1.76 -10.55 6.03
C MET A 132 2.00 -10.02 4.61
N ALA A 133 2.18 -8.71 4.44
CA ALA A 133 2.48 -8.11 3.15
C ALA A 133 3.87 -8.54 2.63
N LYS A 134 4.89 -8.56 3.51
CA LYS A 134 6.24 -9.06 3.21
C LYS A 134 6.22 -10.52 2.78
N ARG A 135 5.49 -11.38 3.51
CA ARG A 135 5.30 -12.81 3.15
C ARG A 135 4.61 -12.98 1.80
N ALA A 136 3.65 -12.11 1.48
CA ALA A 136 2.94 -12.09 0.20
C ALA A 136 3.73 -11.42 -0.93
N GLY A 137 4.86 -10.75 -0.64
CA GLY A 137 5.56 -9.92 -1.62
C GLY A 137 4.71 -8.77 -2.16
N LEU A 138 3.81 -8.22 -1.34
CA LEU A 138 2.94 -7.11 -1.69
C LEU A 138 3.57 -5.78 -1.29
N ASP A 139 3.66 -4.86 -2.26
CA ASP A 139 3.95 -3.46 -1.96
C ASP A 139 2.67 -2.74 -1.52
N LEU A 140 2.65 -2.28 -0.27
CA LEU A 140 1.53 -1.55 0.33
C LEU A 140 1.48 -0.09 -0.14
N MET A 141 2.59 0.46 -0.65
CA MET A 141 2.68 1.86 -1.09
C MET A 141 1.97 2.10 -2.41
N SER A 142 2.08 1.15 -3.35
CA SER A 142 1.39 1.20 -4.64
C SER A 142 -0.15 1.06 -4.54
N LEU A 143 -0.68 0.57 -3.43
CA LEU A 143 -2.12 0.27 -3.32
C LEU A 143 -2.97 1.52 -3.07
N SER A 144 -4.23 1.45 -3.52
CA SER A 144 -5.23 2.48 -3.23
C SER A 144 -5.38 2.65 -1.72
N TYR A 145 -5.20 3.88 -1.25
CA TYR A 145 -5.27 4.22 0.16
C TYR A 145 -6.26 5.36 0.44
N LYS A 146 -6.60 5.53 1.71
CA LYS A 146 -7.24 6.72 2.27
C LYS A 146 -6.33 7.29 3.34
N ASP A 147 -6.07 8.57 3.28
CA ASP A 147 -5.28 9.26 4.30
C ASP A 147 -5.98 9.23 5.66
N ALA A 148 -5.22 8.95 6.70
CA ALA A 148 -5.67 9.03 8.09
C ALA A 148 -4.85 10.03 8.92
N ASP A 149 -3.81 10.64 8.34
CA ASP A 149 -2.90 11.54 9.04
C ASP A 149 -3.59 12.89 9.35
N PRO A 150 -3.74 13.26 10.63
CA PRO A 150 -4.36 14.53 11.02
C PRO A 150 -3.54 15.75 10.57
N GLU A 151 -2.21 15.66 10.54
CA GLU A 151 -1.32 16.76 10.15
C GLU A 151 -1.50 17.09 8.67
N ARG A 152 -1.50 16.05 7.83
CA ARG A 152 -1.79 16.19 6.39
C ARG A 152 -3.15 16.84 6.15
N LYS A 153 -4.14 16.50 6.96
CA LYS A 153 -5.49 17.08 6.87
C LYS A 153 -5.53 18.55 7.27
N GLN A 154 -4.74 18.97 8.25
CA GLN A 154 -4.60 20.38 8.64
C GLN A 154 -3.88 21.18 7.55
N TRP A 155 -2.75 20.65 7.07
CA TRP A 155 -2.01 21.23 5.96
C TRP A 155 -2.88 21.41 4.70
N LEU A 156 -3.67 20.40 4.34
CA LEU A 156 -4.61 20.48 3.21
C LEU A 156 -5.64 21.61 3.36
N LYS A 157 -6.15 21.86 4.58
CA LYS A 157 -7.06 22.98 4.86
C LYS A 157 -6.36 24.33 4.78
N GLU A 158 -5.14 24.43 5.30
CA GLU A 158 -4.33 25.66 5.34
C GLU A 158 -3.82 26.04 3.93
N ASN A 159 -3.43 25.05 3.13
CA ASN A 159 -2.88 25.22 1.79
C ASN A 159 -3.94 25.16 0.67
N GLY A 160 -5.22 24.91 1.00
CA GLY A 160 -6.35 25.08 0.08
C GLY A 160 -6.58 23.96 -0.95
N ALA A 161 -6.38 22.69 -0.59
CA ALA A 161 -6.84 21.54 -1.39
C ALA A 161 -7.34 20.44 -0.43
N GLU A 162 -8.45 19.72 -0.60
CA GLU A 162 -8.91 19.03 -1.81
C GLU A 162 -10.37 19.37 -2.16
N PRO A 163 -10.76 19.27 -3.45
CA PRO A 163 -12.16 19.24 -3.82
C PRO A 163 -12.83 18.04 -3.13
N ALA A 164 -13.72 18.32 -2.18
CA ALA A 164 -14.71 17.34 -1.75
C ALA A 164 -15.29 16.72 -3.02
N GLY A 165 -15.15 15.39 -3.16
CA GLY A 165 -15.55 14.70 -4.38
C GLY A 165 -16.94 15.18 -4.76
N LYS A 166 -17.06 15.83 -5.94
CA LYS A 166 -18.28 16.55 -6.33
C LYS A 166 -19.48 15.69 -5.97
N ASP A 167 -20.42 16.23 -5.19
CA ASP A 167 -21.66 15.53 -4.91
C ASP A 167 -22.33 15.22 -6.24
N LYS A 168 -22.15 14.00 -6.75
CA LYS A 168 -22.65 13.60 -8.06
C LYS A 168 -24.19 13.64 -8.12
N ARG A 169 -24.81 13.68 -6.94
CA ARG A 169 -26.26 13.75 -6.69
C ARG A 169 -26.72 15.15 -6.30
N ALA A 170 -25.81 16.12 -6.12
CA ALA A 170 -26.24 17.49 -5.92
C ALA A 170 -27.01 17.94 -7.18
N PRO A 171 -28.15 18.62 -7.01
CA PRO A 171 -28.85 19.19 -8.16
C PRO A 171 -27.87 20.11 -8.90
N LYS A 172 -27.71 19.89 -10.21
CA LYS A 172 -26.92 20.77 -11.07
C LYS A 172 -27.67 22.10 -11.21
N GLY A 173 -27.44 23.01 -10.28
CA GLY A 173 -28.04 24.33 -10.29
C GLY A 173 -29.57 24.34 -10.10
N PRO A 174 -30.17 25.54 -10.10
CA PRO A 174 -31.61 25.71 -10.07
C PRO A 174 -32.26 25.17 -11.35
N LYS A 175 -33.48 24.63 -11.24
CA LYS A 175 -34.22 24.09 -12.39
C LYS A 175 -34.56 25.23 -13.36
N PRO A 176 -34.35 25.07 -14.67
CA PRO A 176 -34.76 26.07 -15.65
C PRO A 176 -36.28 26.24 -15.64
N LEU A 177 -36.77 27.49 -15.75
CA LEU A 177 -38.20 27.82 -15.76
C LEU A 177 -38.99 26.94 -16.74
N TYR A 178 -39.95 26.16 -16.22
CA TYR A 178 -40.89 25.38 -17.02
C TYR A 178 -42.23 26.10 -17.03
N ILE A 179 -42.55 26.79 -18.12
CA ILE A 179 -43.86 27.44 -18.29
C ILE A 179 -44.79 26.45 -19.01
N PRO A 180 -45.94 26.07 -18.42
CA PRO A 180 -46.92 25.26 -19.13
C PRO A 180 -47.47 25.98 -20.37
N LYS A 181 -47.74 25.25 -21.47
CA LYS A 181 -48.24 25.79 -22.75
C LYS A 181 -49.46 26.74 -22.62
N TRP A 182 -50.38 26.45 -21.71
CA TRP A 182 -51.55 27.31 -21.46
C TRP A 182 -51.16 28.68 -20.91
N LYS A 183 -50.07 28.74 -20.14
CA LYS A 183 -49.55 29.97 -19.53
C LYS A 183 -48.69 30.74 -20.52
N GLU A 184 -47.97 30.07 -21.42
CA GLU A 184 -47.31 30.71 -22.56
C GLU A 184 -48.31 31.46 -23.45
N ALA A 185 -49.45 30.84 -23.75
CA ALA A 185 -50.53 31.47 -24.52
C ALA A 185 -51.17 32.67 -23.78
N LYS A 186 -51.13 32.69 -22.45
CA LYS A 186 -51.56 33.82 -21.63
C LYS A 186 -50.53 34.95 -21.65
N LEU A 187 -49.25 34.61 -21.45
CA LEU A 187 -48.12 35.53 -21.51
C LEU A 187 -47.99 36.20 -22.89
N ALA A 188 -48.28 35.48 -23.98
CA ALA A 188 -48.27 36.01 -25.35
C ALA A 188 -49.36 37.06 -25.61
N LYS A 189 -50.40 37.11 -24.78
CA LYS A 189 -51.49 38.11 -24.84
C LYS A 189 -51.24 39.31 -23.92
N MET A 190 -50.19 39.26 -23.09
CA MET A 190 -49.81 40.32 -22.17
C MET A 190 -48.72 41.21 -22.80
N SER A 191 -48.55 42.43 -22.28
CA SER A 191 -47.41 43.28 -22.64
C SER A 191 -46.09 42.63 -22.20
N ALA A 192 -45.00 42.94 -22.89
CA ALA A 192 -43.69 42.33 -22.65
C ALA A 192 -43.21 42.44 -21.20
N ASP A 193 -43.45 43.59 -20.56
CA ASP A 193 -43.08 43.84 -19.15
C ASP A 193 -43.93 43.00 -18.18
N ALA A 194 -45.24 42.90 -18.44
CA ALA A 194 -46.15 42.13 -17.63
C ALA A 194 -45.91 40.62 -17.77
N ALA A 195 -45.52 40.17 -18.97
CA ALA A 195 -45.10 38.80 -19.23
C ALA A 195 -43.80 38.45 -18.49
N SER A 196 -42.84 39.36 -18.47
CA SER A 196 -41.56 39.19 -17.76
C SER A 196 -41.75 39.15 -16.23
N ALA A 197 -42.64 40.01 -15.69
CA ALA A 197 -43.00 40.00 -14.28
C ALA A 197 -43.75 38.72 -13.85
N GLU A 198 -44.66 38.19 -14.68
CA GLU A 198 -45.36 36.94 -14.38
C GLU A 198 -44.41 35.73 -14.48
N LYS A 199 -43.45 35.72 -15.41
CA LYS A 199 -42.38 34.72 -15.48
C LYS A 199 -41.51 34.73 -14.21
N ALA A 200 -41.09 35.90 -13.73
CA ALA A 200 -40.31 36.03 -12.50
C ALA A 200 -41.09 35.57 -11.25
N ARG A 201 -42.37 35.93 -11.14
CA ARG A 201 -43.26 35.46 -10.06
C ARG A 201 -43.43 33.94 -10.09
N PHE A 202 -43.60 33.36 -11.27
CA PHE A 202 -43.73 31.91 -11.44
C PHE A 202 -42.43 31.17 -11.13
N ALA A 203 -41.28 31.75 -11.47
CA ALA A 203 -39.96 31.24 -11.13
C ALA A 203 -39.76 31.18 -9.61
N ALA A 204 -40.04 32.31 -8.93
CA ALA A 204 -39.92 32.41 -7.48
C ALA A 204 -40.84 31.44 -6.74
N ALA A 205 -42.09 31.29 -7.18
CA ALA A 205 -43.07 30.39 -6.57
C ALA A 205 -42.69 28.90 -6.68
N ASN A 206 -41.90 28.51 -7.69
CA ASN A 206 -41.55 27.12 -7.97
C ASN A 206 -40.06 26.81 -7.73
N ASN A 207 -39.31 27.74 -7.12
CA ASN A 207 -37.86 27.63 -6.93
C ASN A 207 -37.12 27.28 -8.23
N MET A 208 -37.49 27.98 -9.31
CA MET A 208 -36.91 27.85 -10.65
C MET A 208 -36.15 29.13 -11.00
N VAL A 209 -35.20 29.04 -11.92
CA VAL A 209 -34.50 30.22 -12.45
C VAL A 209 -35.00 30.57 -13.84
N VAL A 210 -35.28 31.86 -14.04
CA VAL A 210 -35.50 32.44 -15.37
C VAL A 210 -34.13 32.47 -16.06
N ALA A 211 -33.97 31.67 -17.10
CA ALA A 211 -32.75 31.64 -17.91
C ALA A 211 -32.60 32.93 -18.74
#